data_AF-A0A1W9SIS5-F1
#
_entry.id   AF-A0A1W9SIS5-F1
#
_cell.length_a   1.000
_cell.length_b   1.000
_cell.length_c   1.000
_cell.angle_alpha   90.00
_cell.angle_beta   90.00
_cell.angle_gamma   90.00
#
_symmetry.space_group_name_H-M   'P 1'
#
loop_
_entity.id
_entity.type
_entity.pdbx_description
1 polymer ?
#
loop_
_entity_poly.entity_id
_entity_poly.type
_entity_poly.pdbx_seq_one_letter_code
_entity_poly.pdbx_strand_id
1 'polypeptide(L)'
;MNQGVGAAIADKKLIDIAADELSRIAGQKAIKTLSKVDVSNFKLRKKMPIGIKVTLRKNRMYEFLERLISASLPRIRDFRGISSKFDGRGNYTLGITEQIIFPEIDIDKIHKILGMEITFVTSAKTDEEGFALLKEFGLPFKNKKNN
;
A
#
# COMPACT_ATOMS: atom_id res chain seq x y z
N MET A 1 2.58 -0.24 4.81
CA MET A 1 1.36 -0.19 3.99
C MET A 1 0.32 0.64 4.69
N ASN A 2 -0.34 1.53 3.97
CA ASN A 2 -1.42 2.35 4.49
C ASN A 2 -2.61 2.29 3.52
N GLN A 3 -3.80 2.50 4.04
CA GLN A 3 -5.02 2.58 3.26
C GLN A 3 -5.94 3.64 3.86
N GLY A 4 -6.31 4.63 3.05
CA GLY A 4 -7.29 5.66 3.41
C GLY A 4 -8.69 5.22 3.00
N VAL A 5 -9.62 5.17 3.96
CA VAL A 5 -11.02 4.79 3.72
C VAL A 5 -11.91 5.99 4.03
N GLY A 6 -11.93 6.99 3.13
CA GLY A 6 -12.72 8.22 3.34
C GLY A 6 -14.23 7.97 3.51
N ALA A 7 -14.75 6.90 2.89
CA ALA A 7 -16.14 6.47 3.04
C ALA A 7 -16.48 5.95 4.45
N ALA A 8 -15.47 5.67 5.28
CA ALA A 8 -15.65 5.15 6.62
C ALA A 8 -16.35 6.11 7.58
N ILE A 9 -16.36 7.41 7.27
CA ILE A 9 -17.07 8.41 8.05
C ILE A 9 -18.58 8.11 8.04
N ALA A 10 -19.09 7.60 6.91
CA ALA A 10 -20.49 7.19 6.77
C ALA A 10 -20.72 5.75 7.24
N ASP A 11 -19.79 4.83 6.95
CA ASP A 11 -19.93 3.42 7.32
C ASP A 11 -18.67 2.89 8.03
N LYS A 12 -18.79 2.71 9.35
CA LYS A 12 -17.71 2.18 10.19
C LYS A 12 -17.34 0.73 9.83
N LYS A 13 -18.26 -0.06 9.27
CA LYS A 13 -18.01 -1.46 8.92
C LYS A 13 -16.97 -1.58 7.81
N LEU A 14 -16.88 -0.60 6.92
CA LEU A 14 -15.87 -0.59 5.86
C LEU A 14 -14.44 -0.58 6.42
N ILE A 15 -14.21 0.03 7.58
CA ILE A 15 -12.90 -0.03 8.24
C ILE A 15 -12.63 -1.40 8.84
N ASP A 16 -13.64 -2.07 9.37
CA ASP A 16 -13.47 -3.42 9.89
C ASP A 16 -13.11 -4.40 8.77
N ILE A 17 -13.80 -4.30 7.64
CA ILE A 17 -13.54 -5.12 6.44
C ILE A 17 -12.15 -4.85 5.89
N ALA A 18 -11.82 -3.59 5.61
CA ALA A 18 -10.51 -3.23 5.09
C ALA A 18 -9.37 -3.59 6.08
N ALA A 19 -9.64 -3.57 7.40
CA ALA A 19 -8.66 -4.00 8.39
C ALA A 19 -8.42 -5.51 8.34
N ASP A 20 -9.45 -6.31 8.12
CA ASP A 20 -9.32 -7.76 7.95
C ASP A 20 -8.59 -8.08 6.64
N GLU A 21 -8.98 -7.46 5.53
CA GLU A 21 -8.34 -7.60 4.21
C GLU A 21 -6.83 -7.26 4.28
N LEU A 22 -6.47 -6.10 4.82
CA LEU A 22 -5.07 -5.71 4.95
C LEU A 22 -4.32 -6.64 5.91
N SER A 23 -4.99 -7.19 6.93
CA SER A 23 -4.38 -8.16 7.84
C SER A 23 -4.05 -9.48 7.14
N ARG A 24 -4.93 -9.96 6.25
CA ARG A 24 -4.72 -11.15 5.42
C ARG A 24 -3.57 -10.94 4.44
N ILE A 25 -3.58 -9.81 3.73
CA ILE A 25 -2.48 -9.43 2.82
C ILE A 25 -1.16 -9.35 3.60
N ALA A 26 -1.14 -8.71 4.76
CA ALA A 26 0.10 -8.46 5.49
C ALA A 26 0.60 -9.65 6.33
N GLY A 27 -0.23 -10.67 6.58
CA GLY A 27 0.04 -11.71 7.58
C GLY A 27 0.21 -11.14 9.00
N GLN A 28 -0.28 -9.92 9.24
CA GLN A 28 -0.12 -9.18 10.48
C GLN A 28 -1.33 -8.29 10.72
N LYS A 29 -1.86 -8.32 11.95
CA LYS A 29 -3.02 -7.51 12.33
C LYS A 29 -2.78 -6.02 12.07
N ALA A 30 -3.63 -5.45 11.23
CA ALA A 30 -3.60 -4.05 10.87
C ALA A 30 -4.19 -3.16 11.99
N ILE A 31 -3.71 -1.93 12.07
CA ILE A 31 -4.10 -0.95 13.10
C ILE A 31 -4.96 0.13 12.44
N LYS A 32 -6.12 0.40 13.03
CA LYS A 32 -7.00 1.50 12.63
C LYS A 32 -6.36 2.84 13.00
N THR A 33 -6.28 3.76 12.06
CA THR A 33 -5.80 5.13 12.28
C THR A 33 -6.97 6.03 12.64
N LEU A 34 -6.83 6.72 13.77
CA LEU A 34 -7.81 7.67 14.27
C LEU A 34 -7.43 9.09 13.85
N SER A 35 -8.44 9.90 13.61
CA SER A 35 -8.30 11.34 13.40
C SER A 35 -7.71 12.03 14.64
N LYS A 36 -6.74 12.93 14.40
CA LYS A 36 -6.13 13.77 15.45
C LYS A 36 -6.83 15.13 15.60
N VAL A 37 -7.44 15.62 14.52
CA VAL A 37 -8.01 16.97 14.42
C VAL A 37 -9.41 16.89 13.85
N ASP A 38 -10.26 17.83 14.26
CA ASP A 38 -11.59 18.02 13.69
C ASP A 38 -11.48 18.87 12.42
N VAL A 39 -12.04 18.39 11.31
CA VAL A 39 -12.02 19.13 10.04
C VAL A 39 -13.42 19.11 9.43
N SER A 40 -14.11 20.26 9.52
CA SER A 40 -15.52 20.40 9.12
C SER A 40 -15.77 20.08 7.64
N ASN A 41 -14.85 20.49 6.74
CA ASN A 41 -14.99 20.22 5.30
C ASN A 41 -15.03 18.73 4.97
N PHE A 42 -14.32 17.90 5.74
CA PHE A 42 -14.33 16.44 5.58
C PHE A 42 -15.35 15.75 6.49
N LYS A 43 -16.20 16.51 7.20
CA LYS A 43 -17.14 16.01 8.23
C LYS A 43 -16.45 15.15 9.28
N LEU A 44 -15.19 15.45 9.56
CA LEU A 44 -14.33 14.65 10.40
C LEU A 44 -14.31 15.18 11.82
N ARG A 45 -14.57 14.32 12.81
CA ARG A 45 -14.34 14.61 14.23
C ARG A 45 -13.14 13.86 14.77
N LYS A 46 -12.53 14.32 15.86
CA LYS A 46 -11.45 13.68 16.62
C LYS A 46 -11.81 12.27 17.05
N LYS A 47 -10.82 11.38 17.07
CA LYS A 47 -10.94 9.95 17.40
C LYS A 47 -11.85 9.15 16.46
N MET A 48 -12.27 9.69 15.32
CA MET A 48 -12.96 8.92 14.29
C MET A 48 -11.95 8.07 13.51
N PRO A 49 -12.25 6.79 13.24
CA PRO A 49 -11.40 5.95 12.41
C PRO A 49 -11.54 6.39 10.94
N ILE A 50 -10.42 6.62 10.24
CA ILE A 50 -10.40 7.10 8.84
C ILE A 50 -9.66 6.12 7.93
N GLY A 51 -8.67 5.43 8.47
CA GLY A 51 -7.82 4.58 7.67
C GLY A 51 -7.26 3.45 8.49
N ILE A 52 -6.42 2.67 7.83
CA ILE A 52 -5.78 1.51 8.40
C ILE A 52 -4.33 1.53 7.96
N LYS A 53 -3.43 1.05 8.82
CA LYS A 53 -2.03 0.88 8.48
C LYS A 53 -1.47 -0.40 9.09
N VAL A 54 -0.43 -0.90 8.45
CA VAL A 54 0.41 -1.96 8.99
C VAL A 54 1.86 -1.70 8.62
N THR A 55 2.75 -1.96 9.57
CA THR A 55 4.19 -1.84 9.38
C THR A 55 4.79 -3.22 9.48
N LEU A 56 5.37 -3.69 8.37
CA LEU A 56 6.10 -4.94 8.28
C LEU A 56 7.59 -4.65 8.50
N ARG A 57 8.28 -5.53 9.22
CA ARG A 57 9.72 -5.44 9.51
C ARG A 57 10.34 -6.83 9.48
N LYS A 58 11.65 -6.90 9.24
CA LYS A 58 12.44 -8.15 9.21
C LYS A 58 11.84 -9.15 8.22
N ASN A 59 11.75 -10.43 8.59
CA ASN A 59 11.33 -11.52 7.70
C ASN A 59 9.97 -11.27 7.02
N ARG A 60 8.97 -10.79 7.77
CA ARG A 60 7.63 -10.49 7.21
C ARG A 60 7.65 -9.45 6.10
N MET A 61 8.60 -8.52 6.15
CA MET A 61 8.77 -7.51 5.10
C MET A 61 9.29 -8.14 3.81
N TYR A 62 10.31 -9.01 3.92
CA TYR A 62 10.90 -9.68 2.76
C TYR A 62 9.92 -10.68 2.12
N GLU A 63 9.20 -11.45 2.93
CA GLU A 63 8.15 -12.37 2.47
C GLU A 63 7.02 -11.61 1.73
N PHE A 64 6.59 -10.47 2.29
CA PHE A 64 5.61 -9.62 1.62
C PHE A 64 6.15 -9.05 0.31
N LEU A 65 7.40 -8.58 0.28
CA LEU A 65 8.04 -8.05 -0.92
C LEU A 65 8.12 -9.11 -2.03
N GLU A 66 8.54 -10.32 -1.70
CA GLU A 66 8.63 -11.43 -2.64
C GLU A 66 7.25 -11.76 -3.25
N ARG A 67 6.22 -11.89 -2.40
CA ARG A 67 4.84 -12.13 -2.86
C ARG A 67 4.27 -10.96 -3.67
N LEU A 68 4.63 -9.73 -3.32
CA LEU A 68 4.22 -8.54 -4.07
C LEU A 68 4.77 -8.63 -5.50
N ILE A 69 6.06 -8.91 -5.64
CA ILE A 69 6.75 -8.97 -6.95
C ILE A 69 6.28 -10.18 -7.77
N SER A 70 6.24 -11.37 -7.18
CA SER A 70 5.96 -12.62 -7.89
C SER A 70 4.48 -12.86 -8.18
N ALA A 71 3.60 -12.55 -7.22
CA ALA A 71 2.19 -12.93 -7.30
C ALA A 71 1.25 -11.74 -7.56
N SER A 72 1.57 -10.55 -7.02
CA SER A 72 0.61 -9.44 -6.99
C SER A 72 0.78 -8.46 -8.16
N LEU A 73 2.00 -7.98 -8.42
CA LEU A 73 2.26 -7.03 -9.50
C LEU A 73 1.88 -7.55 -10.90
N PRO A 74 2.14 -8.84 -11.25
CA PRO A 74 1.73 -9.37 -12.56
C PRO A 74 0.22 -9.42 -12.78
N ARG A 75 -0.58 -9.38 -11.71
CA ARG A 75 -2.05 -9.36 -11.77
C ARG A 75 -2.62 -7.97 -12.04
N ILE A 76 -1.80 -6.92 -12.00
CA ILE A 76 -2.23 -5.57 -12.37
C ILE A 76 -2.57 -5.57 -13.86
N ARG A 77 -3.82 -5.18 -14.19
CA ARG A 77 -4.23 -4.99 -15.59
C ARG A 77 -3.39 -3.90 -16.25
N ASP A 78 -2.92 -4.17 -17.47
CA ASP A 78 -2.05 -3.27 -18.26
C ASP A 78 -0.76 -2.85 -17.53
N PHE A 79 -0.14 -3.77 -16.78
CA PHE A 79 1.09 -3.48 -16.05
C PHE A 79 2.27 -3.14 -16.99
N ARG A 80 2.69 -1.88 -16.98
CA ARG A 80 3.86 -1.37 -17.76
C ARG A 80 5.10 -1.12 -16.90
N GLY A 81 5.12 -1.69 -15.69
CA GLY A 81 6.12 -1.39 -14.67
C GLY A 81 5.73 -0.20 -13.78
N ILE A 82 6.40 -0.11 -12.63
CA ILE A 82 6.16 0.93 -11.62
C ILE A 82 6.99 2.19 -11.91
N SER A 83 6.49 3.34 -11.47
CA SER A 83 7.19 4.62 -11.63
C SER A 83 8.50 4.63 -10.82
N SER A 84 9.59 5.16 -11.37
CA SER A 84 10.87 5.33 -10.66
C SER A 84 10.93 6.65 -9.86
N LYS A 85 9.79 7.14 -9.34
CA LYS A 85 9.73 8.38 -8.57
C LYS A 85 9.91 8.09 -7.08
N PHE A 86 11.05 8.50 -6.54
CA PHE A 86 11.41 8.40 -5.13
C PHE A 86 11.14 9.74 -4.43
N ASP A 87 11.35 9.77 -3.11
CA ASP A 87 11.09 10.93 -2.26
C ASP A 87 12.28 11.91 -2.12
N GLY A 88 13.39 11.68 -2.83
CA GLY A 88 14.62 12.48 -2.71
C GLY A 88 15.57 12.00 -1.60
N ARG A 89 15.17 10.99 -0.82
CA ARG A 89 15.94 10.43 0.31
C ARG A 89 16.01 8.91 0.23
N GLY A 90 15.87 8.33 -0.97
CA GLY A 90 15.97 6.89 -1.18
C GLY A 90 14.76 6.07 -0.69
N ASN A 91 13.68 6.70 -0.21
CA ASN A 91 12.43 5.98 0.06
C ASN A 91 11.54 5.97 -1.16
N TYR A 92 10.77 4.91 -1.27
CA TYR A 92 9.89 4.69 -2.41
C TYR A 92 8.45 4.47 -1.94
N THR A 93 7.49 5.10 -2.59
CA THR A 93 6.07 4.86 -2.34
C THR A 93 5.39 4.38 -3.61
N LEU A 94 4.85 3.18 -3.55
CA LEU A 94 4.03 2.58 -4.60
C LEU A 94 2.56 2.76 -4.25
N GLY A 95 1.82 3.44 -5.13
CA GLY A 95 0.35 3.49 -5.07
C GLY A 95 -0.25 2.34 -5.86
N ILE A 96 -1.14 1.57 -5.22
CA ILE A 96 -1.95 0.52 -5.84
C ILE A 96 -3.39 1.03 -5.87
N THR A 97 -4.00 1.06 -7.05
CA THR A 97 -5.38 1.53 -7.21
C THR A 97 -6.40 0.49 -6.79
N GLU A 98 -6.09 -0.79 -6.95
CA GLU A 98 -7.03 -1.88 -6.71
C GLU A 98 -6.38 -2.97 -5.84
N GLN A 99 -6.95 -3.21 -4.66
CA GLN A 99 -6.45 -4.25 -3.74
C GLN A 99 -6.70 -5.69 -4.23
N ILE A 100 -7.47 -5.90 -5.31
CA ILE A 100 -7.77 -7.24 -5.88
C ILE A 100 -6.55 -7.93 -6.51
N ILE A 101 -5.44 -7.20 -6.65
CA ILE A 101 -4.21 -7.78 -7.18
C ILE A 101 -3.60 -8.82 -6.22
N PHE A 102 -3.97 -8.77 -4.94
CA PHE A 102 -3.48 -9.71 -3.95
C PHE A 102 -4.31 -11.01 -3.99
N PRO A 103 -3.67 -12.19 -4.14
CA PRO A 103 -4.39 -13.47 -4.18
C PRO A 103 -5.13 -13.81 -2.89
N GLU A 104 -4.78 -13.19 -1.76
CA GLU A 104 -5.43 -13.37 -0.46
C GLU A 104 -6.82 -12.74 -0.39
N ILE A 105 -7.15 -11.86 -1.34
CA ILE A 105 -8.41 -11.14 -1.36
C ILE A 105 -9.44 -11.91 -2.19
N ASP A 106 -10.60 -12.12 -1.58
CA ASP A 106 -11.75 -12.75 -2.20
C ASP A 106 -12.59 -11.67 -2.91
N ILE A 107 -12.54 -11.66 -4.24
CA ILE A 107 -13.17 -10.65 -5.09
C ILE A 107 -14.70 -10.63 -4.89
N ASP A 108 -15.31 -11.78 -4.61
CA ASP A 108 -16.76 -11.90 -4.45
C ASP A 108 -17.27 -11.24 -3.15
N LYS A 109 -16.38 -11.07 -2.17
CA LYS A 109 -16.69 -10.42 -0.88
C LYS A 109 -16.44 -8.92 -0.88
N ILE A 110 -15.90 -8.35 -1.97
CA ILE A 110 -15.57 -6.94 -2.03
C ILE A 110 -16.79 -6.12 -2.41
N HIS A 111 -17.24 -5.27 -1.48
CA HIS A 111 -18.29 -4.30 -1.76
C HIS A 111 -17.78 -3.07 -2.54
N LYS A 112 -16.52 -2.70 -2.32
CA LYS A 112 -15.91 -1.52 -2.96
C LYS A 112 -14.42 -1.71 -3.15
N ILE A 113 -13.94 -1.41 -4.35
CA ILE A 113 -12.51 -1.39 -4.63
C ILE A 113 -11.88 -0.21 -3.89
N LEU A 114 -10.88 -0.52 -3.08
CA LEU A 114 -10.09 0.45 -2.34
C LEU A 114 -8.65 0.40 -2.85
N GLY A 115 -8.04 1.58 -2.96
CA GLY A 115 -6.61 1.71 -3.22
C GLY A 115 -5.81 1.59 -1.93
N MET A 116 -4.50 1.40 -2.06
CA MET A 116 -3.56 1.38 -0.95
C MET A 116 -2.18 1.91 -1.35
N GLU A 117 -1.40 2.31 -0.36
CA GLU A 117 -0.04 2.78 -0.55
C GLU A 117 0.95 1.88 0.19
N ILE A 118 2.00 1.50 -0.51
CA ILE A 118 3.11 0.71 0.03
C ILE A 118 4.35 1.60 0.01
N THR A 119 4.77 2.03 1.20
CA THR A 119 6.02 2.78 1.38
C THR A 119 7.14 1.83 1.80
N PHE A 120 8.19 1.80 1.00
CA PHE A 120 9.46 1.14 1.27
C PHE A 120 10.40 2.17 1.88
N VAL A 121 10.80 1.90 3.12
CA VAL A 121 11.78 2.73 3.85
C VAL A 121 13.12 2.03 3.77
N THR A 122 14.10 2.70 3.22
CA THR A 122 15.45 2.15 3.04
C THR A 122 16.47 2.96 3.84
N SER A 123 17.70 2.46 3.94
CA SER A 123 18.83 3.19 4.51
C SER A 123 19.61 4.00 3.46
N ALA A 124 19.18 3.98 2.19
CA ALA A 124 19.79 4.73 1.12
C ALA A 124 19.72 6.23 1.43
N LYS A 125 20.75 6.99 1.03
CA LYS A 125 20.77 8.44 1.19
C LYS A 125 20.30 9.16 -0.06
N THR A 126 20.41 8.50 -1.21
CA THR A 126 20.05 9.04 -2.51
C THR A 126 19.01 8.17 -3.21
N ASP A 127 18.27 8.77 -4.13
CA ASP A 127 17.28 8.06 -4.94
C ASP A 127 17.93 7.03 -5.87
N GLU A 128 19.17 7.25 -6.29
CA GLU A 128 19.92 6.31 -7.14
C GLU A 128 20.25 5.02 -6.38
N GLU A 129 20.73 5.13 -5.15
CA GLU A 129 20.97 3.99 -4.27
C GLU A 129 19.67 3.23 -3.97
N GLY A 130 18.60 3.97 -3.65
CA GLY A 130 17.27 3.38 -3.40
C GLY A 130 16.71 2.66 -4.63
N PHE A 131 16.87 3.26 -5.81
CA PHE A 131 16.46 2.67 -7.08
C PHE A 131 17.23 1.41 -7.40
N ALA A 132 18.56 1.45 -7.31
CA ALA A 132 19.41 0.28 -7.57
C ALA A 132 19.05 -0.88 -6.62
N LEU A 133 18.91 -0.60 -5.33
CA LEU A 133 18.53 -1.59 -4.33
C LEU A 133 17.19 -2.26 -4.66
N LEU A 134 16.15 -1.46 -4.89
CA LEU A 134 14.81 -1.99 -5.18
C LEU A 134 14.76 -2.73 -6.51
N LYS A 135 15.55 -2.29 -7.50
CA LYS A 135 15.68 -2.97 -8.79
C LYS A 135 16.34 -4.34 -8.65
N GLU A 136 17.41 -4.45 -7.85
CA GLU A 136 18.06 -5.73 -7.56
C GLU A 136 17.17 -6.68 -6.75
N PHE A 137 16.28 -6.15 -5.89
CA PHE A 137 15.23 -6.95 -5.26
C PHE A 137 14.17 -7.48 -6.25
N GLY A 138 14.20 -7.05 -7.52
CA GLY A 138 13.30 -7.53 -8.56
C GLY A 138 12.07 -6.67 -8.78
N LEU A 139 12.00 -5.44 -8.26
CA LEU A 139 10.88 -4.55 -8.54
C LEU A 139 10.90 -4.13 -10.03
N PRO A 140 9.82 -4.39 -10.78
CA PRO A 140 9.75 -4.10 -12.21
C PRO A 140 9.48 -2.62 -12.45
N PHE A 141 10.52 -1.80 -12.38
CA PHE A 141 10.45 -0.39 -12.76
C PHE A 141 10.19 -0.25 -14.26
N LYS A 142 9.36 0.73 -14.63
CA LYS A 142 9.17 1.10 -16.03
C LYS A 142 10.52 1.57 -16.57
N ASN A 143 11.08 0.80 -17.49
CA ASN A 143 12.30 1.21 -18.20
C ASN A 143 12.04 2.59 -18.81
N LYS A 144 12.87 3.59 -18.46
CA LYS A 144 13.15 4.72 -19.37
C LYS A 144 13.80 4.10 -20.61
N LYS A 145 13.02 3.53 -21.52
CA LYS A 145 13.49 3.37 -22.89
C LYS A 145 13.57 4.78 -23.46
N ASN A 146 14.81 5.19 -23.72
CA ASN A 146 15.20 6.30 -24.56
C ASN A 146 14.25 6.41 -25.76
N ASN A 147 13.62 7.57 -25.89
CA ASN A 147 13.26 8.16 -27.16
C ASN A 147 13.78 9.60 -27.12
#